data_AF-X0C0F1-F1
#
_entry.id   AF-X0C0F1-F1
#
_cell.length_a   1.000
_cell.length_b   1.000
_cell.length_c   1.000
_cell.angle_alpha   90.00
_cell.angle_beta   90.00
_cell.angle_gamma   90.00
#
_symmetry.space_group_name_H-M   'P 1'
#
loop_
_entity.id
_entity.type
_entity.pdbx_description
1 polymer ?
#
loop_
_entity_poly.entity_id
_entity_poly.type
_entity_poly.pdbx_seq_one_letter_code
_entity_poly.pdbx_strand_id
1 'polypeptide(L)'
;MKPAHVRDRHSGLAKPAKPMVLVRANAFMRIHLLNRHLDSHSLFDCQTISYSLPFLESSSQKKTIMRITPLLLLTPFVQAIVHPGLLHTEADFTRIRSFVNATREPWLTGWNKLVARTNPNYSPSAAVVVCRGASWCDPQNYPVLYRDAHAAYVNAIYWKVTGNTAYADASARILDAWATTLTTVTGSSDKALVAGLQGYQLANAAEILRTYSSWKGLPAVVNMLNRVFLPMNDDFLRNHYGASIYHYWANWDLANLASLHAIGVLGDNQTAINQAVNYFKTGAGMGAINNAIWHVHKESGSGKRLGQGQEAGRNQGHALLDFALLGVLAQQSYNQGQDLFALNNNLILAGYDLGLPESVLSPS
;
A
#
# COMPACT_ATOMS: atom_id res chain seq x y z
N MET A 1 11.05 -63.34 -3.14
CA MET A 1 11.06 -62.16 -2.26
C MET A 1 11.14 -60.92 -3.13
N LYS A 2 10.04 -60.16 -3.26
CA LYS A 2 9.99 -58.90 -4.04
C LYS A 2 10.32 -57.72 -3.11
N PRO A 3 11.13 -56.74 -3.53
CA PRO A 3 11.40 -55.56 -2.72
C PRO A 3 10.28 -54.52 -2.84
N ALA A 4 10.15 -53.72 -1.79
CA ALA A 4 9.06 -52.78 -1.53
C ALA A 4 9.02 -51.59 -2.50
N HIS A 5 7.79 -51.24 -2.94
CA HIS A 5 7.49 -49.99 -3.63
C HIS A 5 7.45 -48.82 -2.63
N VAL A 6 8.35 -47.86 -2.81
CA VAL A 6 8.21 -46.50 -2.28
C VAL A 6 7.09 -45.81 -3.07
N ARG A 7 6.02 -45.41 -2.39
CA ARG A 7 4.96 -44.57 -2.98
C ARG A 7 5.43 -43.12 -2.95
N ASP A 8 5.76 -42.59 -4.13
CA ASP A 8 5.80 -41.15 -4.38
C ASP A 8 4.42 -40.53 -4.13
N ARG A 9 4.34 -39.61 -3.17
CA ARG A 9 3.19 -38.71 -2.99
C ARG A 9 3.57 -37.34 -3.54
N HIS A 10 3.50 -37.19 -4.85
CA HIS A 10 3.48 -35.90 -5.54
C HIS A 10 2.21 -35.80 -6.38
N SER A 11 1.12 -35.34 -5.78
CA SER A 11 -0.07 -34.87 -6.49
C SER A 11 -0.81 -33.82 -5.65
N GLY A 12 -0.31 -32.59 -5.73
CA GLY A 12 -0.91 -31.40 -5.13
C GLY A 12 -0.58 -30.16 -5.95
N LEU A 13 -0.52 -30.29 -7.29
CA LEU A 13 -0.41 -29.14 -8.19
C LEU A 13 -1.71 -28.34 -8.09
N ALA A 14 -1.62 -27.16 -7.47
CA ALA A 14 -2.67 -26.15 -7.49
C ALA A 14 -3.07 -25.88 -8.95
N LYS A 15 -4.34 -26.11 -9.27
CA LYS A 15 -4.90 -25.78 -10.59
C LYS A 15 -4.74 -24.27 -10.84
N PRO A 16 -4.30 -23.84 -12.03
CA PRO A 16 -4.11 -22.43 -12.32
C PRO A 16 -5.44 -21.69 -12.27
N ALA A 17 -5.54 -20.71 -11.36
CA ALA A 17 -6.62 -19.73 -11.39
C ALA A 17 -6.53 -18.94 -12.71
N LYS A 18 -7.66 -18.86 -13.43
CA LYS A 18 -7.76 -18.15 -14.72
C LYS A 18 -7.16 -16.72 -14.61
N PRO A 19 -6.13 -16.36 -15.41
CA PRO A 19 -5.28 -15.17 -15.20
C PRO A 19 -5.94 -13.81 -15.52
N MET A 20 -7.21 -13.77 -15.92
CA MET A 20 -7.82 -12.56 -16.49
C MET A 20 -8.58 -11.67 -15.49
N VAL A 21 -8.79 -12.14 -14.25
CA VAL A 21 -9.62 -11.43 -13.24
C VAL A 21 -8.80 -10.54 -12.30
N LEU A 22 -7.51 -10.82 -12.11
CA LEU A 22 -6.64 -10.05 -11.18
C LEU A 22 -6.15 -8.73 -11.79
N VAL A 23 -6.03 -8.65 -13.12
CA VAL A 23 -5.54 -7.46 -13.86
C VAL A 23 -6.50 -6.27 -13.77
N ARG A 24 -7.80 -6.49 -13.52
CA ARG A 24 -8.80 -5.41 -13.41
C ARG A 24 -8.84 -4.73 -12.03
N ALA A 25 -8.18 -5.31 -11.01
CA ALA A 25 -8.12 -4.75 -9.66
C ALA A 25 -7.00 -3.70 -9.48
N ASN A 26 -6.07 -3.55 -10.43
CA ASN A 26 -4.90 -2.67 -10.32
C ASN A 26 -5.08 -1.26 -10.92
N ALA A 27 -6.33 -0.77 -11.00
CA ALA A 27 -6.61 0.64 -11.31
C ALA A 27 -6.01 1.63 -10.27
N PHE A 28 -5.57 1.11 -9.11
CA PHE A 28 -4.92 1.87 -8.03
C PHE A 28 -3.62 2.58 -8.46
N MET A 29 -2.82 2.00 -9.37
CA MET A 29 -1.47 2.49 -9.66
C MET A 29 -1.37 3.41 -10.89
N ARG A 30 -2.26 3.27 -11.89
CA ARG A 30 -2.19 4.08 -13.13
C ARG A 30 -2.40 5.58 -12.89
N ILE A 31 -3.06 5.98 -11.79
CA ILE A 31 -3.33 7.40 -11.51
C ILE A 31 -2.23 8.04 -10.65
N HIS A 32 -1.55 7.28 -9.78
CA HIS A 32 -0.63 7.86 -8.79
C HIS A 32 0.81 8.06 -9.30
N LEU A 33 1.34 7.15 -10.12
CA LEU A 33 2.72 7.25 -10.64
C LEU A 33 2.84 8.13 -11.88
N LEU A 34 1.80 8.19 -12.72
CA LEU A 34 1.72 9.13 -13.85
C LEU A 34 1.72 10.59 -13.37
N ASN A 35 1.20 10.87 -12.17
CA ASN A 35 1.18 12.23 -11.60
C ASN A 35 2.56 12.76 -11.22
N ARG A 36 3.47 11.92 -10.71
CA ARG A 36 4.82 12.38 -10.31
C ARG A 36 5.81 12.47 -11.47
N HIS A 37 5.63 11.67 -12.53
CA HIS A 37 6.52 11.73 -13.68
C HIS A 37 6.31 13.00 -14.53
N LEU A 38 5.07 13.52 -14.60
CA LEU A 38 4.77 14.78 -15.27
C LEU A 38 5.25 16.01 -14.45
N ASP A 39 5.21 15.95 -13.12
CA ASP A 39 5.63 17.05 -12.24
C ASP A 39 7.18 17.19 -12.13
N SER A 40 7.94 16.12 -12.39
CA SER A 40 9.42 16.19 -12.36
C SER A 40 10.04 17.04 -13.48
N HIS A 41 9.25 17.42 -14.50
CA HIS A 41 9.70 18.33 -15.56
C HIS A 41 9.47 19.81 -15.24
N SER A 42 8.79 20.16 -14.14
CA SER A 42 8.46 21.55 -13.78
C SER A 42 9.12 22.08 -12.51
N LEU A 43 10.04 21.33 -11.88
CA LEU A 43 10.65 21.70 -10.59
C LEU A 43 12.15 22.08 -10.66
N PHE A 44 12.72 22.27 -11.85
CA PHE A 44 14.04 22.90 -12.00
C PHE A 44 13.92 24.43 -12.01
N ASP A 45 13.43 25.01 -10.92
CA ASP A 45 13.77 26.39 -10.55
C ASP A 45 13.32 26.67 -9.11
N CYS A 46 14.26 26.62 -8.16
CA CYS A 46 14.11 27.39 -6.93
C CYS A 46 15.47 27.66 -6.30
N GLN A 47 15.75 28.95 -6.17
CA GLN A 47 16.99 29.57 -5.77
C GLN A 47 17.35 29.31 -4.30
N THR A 48 18.65 29.18 -4.05
CA THR A 48 19.28 29.17 -2.73
C THR A 48 19.02 30.48 -1.99
N ILE A 49 18.38 30.41 -0.82
CA ILE A 49 18.30 31.53 0.14
C ILE A 49 19.40 31.33 1.18
N SER A 50 20.43 32.19 1.10
CA SER A 50 21.52 32.30 2.06
C SER A 50 21.09 33.21 3.22
N TYR A 51 21.12 32.71 4.45
CA TYR A 51 20.94 33.57 5.64
C TYR A 51 22.31 34.10 6.09
N SER A 52 22.49 35.42 6.00
CA SER A 52 23.63 36.15 6.58
C SER A 52 23.29 36.58 8.02
N LEU A 53 24.11 36.16 8.99
CA LEU A 53 24.03 36.63 10.38
C LEU A 53 24.90 37.89 10.57
N PRO A 54 24.42 38.94 11.26
CA PRO A 54 25.23 40.13 11.52
C PRO A 54 26.35 39.87 12.53
N PHE A 55 27.50 40.48 12.23
CA PHE A 55 28.70 40.61 13.04
C PHE A 55 28.41 41.46 14.29
N LEU A 56 28.71 40.96 15.48
CA LEU A 56 28.67 41.73 16.74
C LEU A 56 30.11 42.01 17.20
N GLU A 57 30.42 43.30 17.35
CA GLU A 57 31.68 43.84 17.83
C GLU A 57 31.99 43.45 19.28
N SER A 58 33.28 43.26 19.57
CA SER A 58 33.80 42.89 20.89
C SER A 58 33.85 44.10 21.84
N SER A 59 33.32 43.95 23.05
CA SER A 59 33.76 44.75 24.20
C SER A 59 34.18 43.84 25.36
N SER A 60 35.34 44.18 25.93
CA SER A 60 36.05 43.43 26.97
C SER A 60 35.42 43.67 28.35
N GLN A 61 34.83 42.63 28.93
CA GLN A 61 34.51 42.54 30.35
C GLN A 61 34.78 41.11 30.83
N LYS A 62 35.81 40.93 31.66
CA LYS A 62 36.14 39.65 32.32
C LYS A 62 34.99 39.26 33.26
N LYS A 63 34.13 38.34 32.83
CA LYS A 63 33.18 37.63 33.70
C LYS A 63 33.57 36.16 33.74
N THR A 64 33.74 35.63 34.93
CA THR A 64 33.97 34.22 35.23
C THR A 64 32.92 33.37 34.51
N ILE A 65 33.33 32.64 33.46
CA ILE A 65 32.44 31.76 32.71
C ILE A 65 32.28 30.47 33.51
N MET A 66 31.23 30.41 34.32
CA MET A 66 30.71 29.13 34.80
C MET A 66 30.17 28.39 33.58
N ARG A 67 30.87 27.33 33.15
CA ARG A 67 30.44 26.45 32.05
C ARG A 67 29.19 25.69 32.50
N ILE A 68 28.02 26.27 32.25
CA ILE A 68 26.75 25.54 32.26
C ILE A 68 26.67 24.85 30.91
N THR A 69 27.02 23.58 30.84
CA THR A 69 26.72 22.76 29.67
C THR A 69 25.20 22.59 29.62
N PRO A 70 24.48 23.15 28.64
CA PRO A 70 23.06 22.87 28.53
C PRO A 70 22.93 21.39 28.17
N LEU A 71 22.39 20.60 29.10
CA LEU A 71 21.92 19.27 28.81
C LEU A 71 20.73 19.45 27.86
N LEU A 72 21.00 19.43 26.56
CA LEU A 72 19.99 19.48 25.52
C LEU A 72 19.19 18.17 25.63
N LEU A 73 18.13 18.19 26.43
CA LEU A 73 17.12 17.14 26.43
C LEU A 73 16.47 17.15 25.05
N LEU A 74 17.02 16.38 24.13
CA LEU A 74 16.35 15.96 22.90
C LEU A 74 15.17 15.11 23.35
N THR A 75 14.05 15.75 23.66
CA THR A 75 12.76 15.06 23.72
C THR A 75 12.56 14.45 22.34
N PRO A 76 12.49 13.11 22.20
CA PRO A 76 12.15 12.53 20.91
C PRO A 76 10.78 13.06 20.55
N PHE A 77 10.71 13.89 19.50
CA PHE A 77 9.46 14.26 18.90
C PHE A 77 8.87 12.96 18.34
N VAL A 78 7.91 12.38 19.06
CA VAL A 78 7.02 11.39 18.49
C VAL A 78 6.21 12.14 17.45
N GLN A 79 6.58 12.00 16.18
CA GLN A 79 5.78 12.54 15.09
C GLN A 79 4.39 11.90 15.18
N ALA A 80 3.35 12.73 15.30
CA ALA A 80 1.99 12.24 15.31
C ALA A 80 1.67 11.56 13.97
N ILE A 81 0.90 10.47 14.03
CA ILE A 81 0.40 9.79 12.83
C ILE A 81 -0.53 10.75 12.07
N VAL A 82 -0.30 10.88 10.76
CA VAL A 82 -0.98 11.86 9.92
C VAL A 82 -2.25 11.25 9.33
N HIS A 83 -3.34 12.02 9.39
CA HIS A 83 -4.66 11.64 8.89
C HIS A 83 -5.35 12.77 8.10
N PRO A 84 -5.97 12.49 6.94
CA PRO A 84 -5.78 11.28 6.13
C PRO A 84 -4.33 11.16 5.65
N GLY A 85 -3.72 9.98 5.81
CA GLY A 85 -2.30 9.76 5.51
C GLY A 85 -1.93 8.38 4.97
N LEU A 86 -2.90 7.66 4.39
CA LEU A 86 -2.63 6.43 3.64
C LEU A 86 -2.32 6.75 2.16
N LEU A 87 -3.06 6.21 1.19
CA LEU A 87 -2.78 6.46 -0.23
C LEU A 87 -3.09 7.89 -0.69
N HIS A 88 -3.90 8.64 0.06
CA HIS A 88 -4.29 10.00 -0.29
C HIS A 88 -4.23 10.90 0.92
N THR A 89 -3.66 12.09 0.73
CA THR A 89 -3.74 13.22 1.66
C THR A 89 -4.84 14.20 1.23
N GLU A 90 -5.18 15.18 2.09
CA GLU A 90 -6.08 16.26 1.67
C GLU A 90 -5.47 17.13 0.54
N ALA A 91 -4.15 17.25 0.50
CA ALA A 91 -3.45 17.93 -0.58
C ALA A 91 -3.63 17.20 -1.92
N ASP A 92 -3.58 15.86 -1.90
CA ASP A 92 -3.87 15.05 -3.09
C ASP A 92 -5.29 15.25 -3.58
N PHE A 93 -6.28 15.25 -2.68
CA PHE A 93 -7.67 15.50 -3.06
C PHE A 93 -7.89 16.93 -3.57
N THR A 94 -7.19 17.93 -3.02
CA THR A 94 -7.21 19.30 -3.54
C THR A 94 -6.71 19.36 -4.97
N ARG A 95 -5.59 18.69 -5.25
CA ARG A 95 -5.03 18.57 -6.60
C ARG A 95 -5.97 17.83 -7.56
N ILE A 96 -6.56 16.70 -7.13
CA ILE A 96 -7.53 15.94 -7.94
C ILE A 96 -8.74 16.80 -8.27
N ARG A 97 -9.34 17.49 -7.29
CA ARG A 97 -10.47 18.41 -7.51
C ARG A 97 -10.13 19.50 -8.52
N SER A 98 -8.94 20.10 -8.41
CA SER A 98 -8.47 21.12 -9.35
C SER A 98 -8.42 20.58 -10.80
N PHE A 99 -7.79 19.42 -11.02
CA PHE A 99 -7.69 18.84 -12.36
C PHE A 99 -9.04 18.40 -12.94
N VAL A 100 -9.90 17.79 -12.11
CA VAL A 100 -11.24 17.33 -12.52
C VAL A 100 -12.14 18.51 -12.87
N ASN A 101 -12.18 19.54 -12.02
CA ASN A 101 -12.99 20.75 -12.27
C ASN A 101 -12.51 21.53 -13.49
N ALA A 102 -11.20 21.50 -13.77
CA ALA A 102 -10.61 22.09 -14.96
C ALA A 102 -10.67 21.19 -16.21
N THR A 103 -11.30 20.00 -16.12
CA THR A 103 -11.42 19.03 -17.22
C THR A 103 -10.07 18.68 -17.88
N ARG A 104 -9.00 18.63 -17.09
CA ARG A 104 -7.62 18.46 -17.60
C ARG A 104 -7.32 17.00 -17.91
N GLU A 105 -6.80 16.73 -19.10
CA GLU A 105 -6.26 15.41 -19.45
C GLU A 105 -4.79 15.27 -19.01
N PRO A 106 -4.32 14.05 -18.64
CA PRO A 106 -5.05 12.76 -18.67
C PRO A 106 -5.91 12.47 -17.42
N TRP A 107 -5.99 13.42 -16.47
CA TRP A 107 -6.72 13.22 -15.21
C TRP A 107 -8.21 13.00 -15.40
N LEU A 108 -8.85 13.72 -16.34
CA LEU A 108 -10.26 13.55 -16.66
C LEU A 108 -10.55 12.13 -17.19
N THR A 109 -9.71 11.58 -18.06
CA THR A 109 -9.81 10.18 -18.49
C THR A 109 -9.75 9.20 -17.32
N GLY A 110 -8.81 9.41 -16.38
CA GLY A 110 -8.70 8.59 -15.16
C GLY A 110 -9.94 8.71 -14.27
N TRP A 111 -10.44 9.94 -14.11
CA TRP A 111 -11.64 10.24 -13.34
C TRP A 111 -12.87 9.55 -13.93
N ASN A 112 -13.11 9.64 -15.24
CA ASN A 112 -14.25 9.00 -15.89
C ASN A 112 -14.25 7.47 -15.73
N LYS A 113 -13.07 6.84 -15.73
CA LYS A 113 -12.93 5.40 -15.42
C LYS A 113 -13.32 5.08 -13.98
N LEU A 114 -13.03 5.96 -13.03
CA LEU A 114 -13.45 5.83 -11.63
C LEU A 114 -14.97 6.01 -11.52
N VAL A 115 -15.54 7.07 -12.12
CA VAL A 115 -16.98 7.36 -12.08
C VAL A 115 -17.81 6.17 -12.55
N ALA A 116 -17.40 5.51 -13.63
CA ALA A 116 -18.06 4.31 -14.17
C ALA A 116 -18.11 3.11 -13.21
N ARG A 117 -17.37 3.13 -12.09
CA ARG A 117 -17.35 2.10 -11.04
C ARG A 117 -18.07 2.51 -9.76
N THR A 118 -18.47 3.77 -9.65
CA THR A 118 -19.16 4.28 -8.47
C THR A 118 -20.63 3.83 -8.48
N ASN A 119 -21.20 3.63 -7.29
CA ASN A 119 -22.59 3.28 -7.13
C ASN A 119 -23.09 3.74 -5.76
N PRO A 120 -23.92 4.80 -5.67
CA PRO A 120 -24.45 5.30 -4.40
C PRO A 120 -25.50 4.36 -3.78
N ASN A 121 -26.07 3.44 -4.57
CA ASN A 121 -27.05 2.44 -4.16
C ASN A 121 -26.42 1.05 -3.97
N TYR A 122 -25.10 0.97 -3.82
CA TYR A 122 -24.41 -0.31 -3.63
C TYR A 122 -24.94 -1.02 -2.37
N SER A 123 -25.20 -2.32 -2.52
CA SER A 123 -25.60 -3.22 -1.43
C SER A 123 -24.45 -4.17 -1.10
N PRO A 124 -23.87 -4.10 0.10
CA PRO A 124 -22.77 -4.98 0.49
C PRO A 124 -23.22 -6.44 0.61
N SER A 125 -22.29 -7.34 0.39
CA SER A 125 -22.45 -8.80 0.52
C SER A 125 -21.51 -9.34 1.61
N ALA A 126 -21.51 -8.68 2.76
CA ALA A 126 -20.68 -9.06 3.90
C ALA A 126 -20.94 -10.50 4.33
N ALA A 127 -19.87 -11.23 4.62
CA ALA A 127 -19.91 -12.64 4.99
C ALA A 127 -19.25 -12.86 6.34
N VAL A 128 -19.82 -13.77 7.14
CA VAL A 128 -19.27 -14.14 8.46
C VAL A 128 -17.89 -14.76 8.33
N VAL A 129 -17.71 -15.62 7.33
CA VAL A 129 -16.46 -16.32 7.02
C VAL A 129 -16.08 -16.02 5.57
N VAL A 130 -14.84 -15.61 5.35
CA VAL A 130 -14.24 -15.53 4.01
C VAL A 130 -13.20 -16.64 3.85
N CYS A 131 -13.31 -17.44 2.79
CA CYS A 131 -12.37 -18.53 2.51
C CYS A 131 -11.67 -18.39 1.16
N ARG A 132 -10.41 -18.83 1.11
CA ARG A 132 -9.61 -18.93 -0.10
C ARG A 132 -8.69 -20.15 -0.10
N GLY A 133 -8.62 -20.85 -1.23
CA GLY A 133 -7.54 -21.78 -1.56
C GLY A 133 -7.59 -23.18 -0.94
N ALA A 134 -8.57 -23.49 -0.08
CA ALA A 134 -8.75 -24.83 0.46
C ALA A 134 -9.80 -25.63 -0.32
N SER A 135 -9.62 -26.95 -0.42
CA SER A 135 -10.56 -27.85 -1.13
C SER A 135 -11.96 -27.88 -0.52
N TRP A 136 -12.08 -27.69 0.80
CA TRP A 136 -13.36 -27.65 1.51
C TRP A 136 -14.10 -26.31 1.35
N CYS A 137 -13.50 -25.32 0.67
CA CYS A 137 -14.17 -24.08 0.31
C CYS A 137 -14.18 -23.84 -1.19
N ASP A 138 -14.62 -24.87 -1.95
CA ASP A 138 -14.93 -24.77 -3.38
C ASP A 138 -16.47 -24.78 -3.57
N PRO A 139 -17.09 -23.70 -4.09
CA PRO A 139 -16.46 -22.46 -4.55
C PRO A 139 -16.01 -21.56 -3.38
N GLN A 140 -14.86 -20.92 -3.57
CA GLN A 140 -14.31 -19.96 -2.61
C GLN A 140 -15.03 -18.61 -2.70
N ASN A 141 -15.31 -17.99 -1.55
CA ASN A 141 -16.15 -16.79 -1.47
C ASN A 141 -15.36 -15.48 -1.26
N TYR A 142 -14.03 -15.50 -1.16
CA TYR A 142 -13.22 -14.26 -1.11
C TYR A 142 -13.52 -13.20 -2.18
N PRO A 143 -14.11 -13.52 -3.38
CA PRO A 143 -14.53 -12.48 -4.30
C PRO A 143 -15.58 -11.51 -3.79
N VAL A 144 -16.41 -11.88 -2.81
CA VAL A 144 -17.38 -10.94 -2.24
C VAL A 144 -16.66 -9.80 -1.51
N LEU A 145 -15.56 -10.11 -0.80
CA LEU A 145 -14.81 -9.13 -0.02
C LEU A 145 -14.05 -8.14 -0.89
N TYR A 146 -13.31 -8.60 -1.92
CA TYR A 146 -12.54 -7.66 -2.74
C TYR A 146 -13.43 -6.75 -3.61
N ARG A 147 -14.64 -7.22 -3.99
CA ARG A 147 -15.60 -6.41 -4.75
C ARG A 147 -16.19 -5.30 -3.89
N ASP A 148 -16.57 -5.65 -2.68
CA ASP A 148 -17.09 -4.68 -1.71
C ASP A 148 -16.01 -3.68 -1.28
N ALA A 149 -14.79 -4.12 -0.98
CA ALA A 149 -13.68 -3.22 -0.66
C ALA A 149 -13.38 -2.24 -1.80
N HIS A 150 -13.43 -2.70 -3.05
CA HIS A 150 -13.31 -1.83 -4.22
C HIS A 150 -14.44 -0.81 -4.30
N ALA A 151 -15.70 -1.25 -4.13
CA ALA A 151 -16.86 -0.37 -4.16
C ALA A 151 -16.81 0.70 -3.05
N ALA A 152 -16.41 0.32 -1.84
CA ALA A 152 -16.21 1.26 -0.73
C ALA A 152 -15.17 2.34 -1.08
N TYR A 153 -14.04 1.92 -1.65
CA TYR A 153 -12.95 2.82 -2.00
C TYR A 153 -13.31 3.81 -3.12
N VAL A 154 -13.90 3.34 -4.23
CA VAL A 154 -14.26 4.24 -5.35
C VAL A 154 -15.38 5.20 -4.96
N ASN A 155 -16.34 4.76 -4.15
CA ASN A 155 -17.39 5.63 -3.62
C ASN A 155 -16.81 6.68 -2.64
N ALA A 156 -15.85 6.30 -1.79
CA ALA A 156 -15.18 7.24 -0.89
C ALA A 156 -14.40 8.32 -1.66
N ILE A 157 -13.65 7.95 -2.70
CA ILE A 157 -12.96 8.92 -3.57
C ILE A 157 -13.97 9.84 -4.25
N TYR A 158 -15.04 9.27 -4.80
CA TYR A 158 -16.03 10.08 -5.51
C TYR A 158 -16.65 11.12 -4.59
N TRP A 159 -17.05 10.73 -3.38
CA TRP A 159 -17.52 11.67 -2.37
C TRP A 159 -16.45 12.72 -2.04
N LYS A 160 -15.21 12.32 -1.80
CA LYS A 160 -14.15 13.25 -1.37
C LYS A 160 -13.79 14.31 -2.43
N VAL A 161 -14.01 13.98 -3.70
CA VAL A 161 -13.81 14.91 -4.83
C VAL A 161 -15.05 15.76 -5.09
N THR A 162 -16.26 15.19 -5.04
CA THR A 162 -17.49 15.87 -5.48
C THR A 162 -18.31 16.51 -4.35
N GLY A 163 -18.11 16.07 -3.11
CA GLY A 163 -18.95 16.42 -1.96
C GLY A 163 -20.29 15.68 -1.90
N ASN A 164 -20.62 14.80 -2.87
CA ASN A 164 -21.91 14.11 -2.88
C ASN A 164 -21.96 13.01 -1.80
N THR A 165 -22.72 13.27 -0.72
CA THR A 165 -22.77 12.42 0.47
C THR A 165 -23.41 11.05 0.23
N ALA A 166 -24.24 10.87 -0.81
CA ALA A 166 -24.83 9.57 -1.11
C ALA A 166 -23.76 8.49 -1.38
N TYR A 167 -22.61 8.89 -1.92
CA TYR A 167 -21.46 8.01 -2.14
C TYR A 167 -20.66 7.77 -0.86
N ALA A 168 -20.59 8.75 0.04
CA ALA A 168 -20.03 8.56 1.38
C ALA A 168 -20.86 7.54 2.17
N ASP A 169 -22.19 7.67 2.11
CA ASP A 169 -23.13 6.74 2.74
C ASP A 169 -23.00 5.32 2.17
N ALA A 170 -22.80 5.19 0.86
CA ALA A 170 -22.54 3.90 0.24
C ALA A 170 -21.24 3.26 0.73
N SER A 171 -20.17 4.04 0.84
CA SER A 171 -18.89 3.57 1.40
C SER A 171 -19.04 3.16 2.87
N ALA A 172 -19.70 4.01 3.69
CA ALA A 172 -20.01 3.74 5.09
C ALA A 172 -20.77 2.43 5.27
N ARG A 173 -21.88 2.24 4.53
CA ARG A 173 -22.68 0.99 4.61
C ARG A 173 -21.86 -0.26 4.34
N ILE A 174 -20.96 -0.21 3.36
CA ILE A 174 -20.09 -1.36 3.04
C ILE A 174 -19.13 -1.63 4.18
N LEU A 175 -18.41 -0.60 4.63
CA LEU A 175 -17.42 -0.74 5.71
C LEU A 175 -18.07 -1.22 7.01
N ASP A 176 -19.23 -0.67 7.37
CA ASP A 176 -19.97 -1.04 8.57
C ASP A 176 -20.52 -2.47 8.49
N ALA A 177 -21.03 -2.90 7.33
CA ALA A 177 -21.50 -4.27 7.12
C ALA A 177 -20.38 -5.30 7.33
N TRP A 178 -19.19 -5.05 6.77
CA TRP A 178 -18.03 -5.93 6.99
C TRP A 178 -17.53 -5.87 8.44
N ALA A 179 -17.42 -4.68 9.01
CA ALA A 179 -16.95 -4.48 10.39
C ALA A 179 -17.80 -5.23 11.43
N THR A 180 -19.11 -5.33 11.19
CA THR A 180 -20.06 -5.99 12.10
C THR A 180 -20.23 -7.48 11.83
N THR A 181 -19.98 -7.95 10.60
CA THR A 181 -20.29 -9.32 10.17
C THR A 181 -19.07 -10.24 10.15
N LEU A 182 -17.91 -9.76 9.67
CA LEU A 182 -16.75 -10.63 9.44
C LEU A 182 -16.13 -11.11 10.74
N THR A 183 -16.08 -12.43 10.92
CA THR A 183 -15.45 -13.03 12.09
C THR A 183 -14.07 -13.61 11.78
N THR A 184 -13.88 -14.19 10.60
CA THR A 184 -12.61 -14.84 10.23
C THR A 184 -12.37 -14.92 8.72
N VAL A 185 -11.08 -14.91 8.35
CA VAL A 185 -10.59 -15.28 7.02
C VAL A 185 -9.88 -16.63 7.15
N THR A 186 -10.21 -17.59 6.30
CA THR A 186 -9.79 -18.99 6.42
C THR A 186 -9.41 -19.61 5.07
N GLY A 187 -9.04 -20.89 5.07
CA GLY A 187 -8.61 -21.64 3.90
C GLY A 187 -7.16 -22.11 3.98
N SER A 188 -6.51 -22.24 2.82
CA SER A 188 -5.09 -22.61 2.73
C SER A 188 -4.20 -21.44 3.16
N SER A 189 -2.89 -21.52 2.92
CA SER A 189 -1.99 -20.37 3.07
C SER A 189 -2.46 -19.16 2.25
N ASP A 190 -3.21 -19.35 1.15
CA ASP A 190 -3.76 -18.27 0.32
C ASP A 190 -4.61 -17.25 1.08
N LYS A 191 -5.09 -17.58 2.28
CA LYS A 191 -5.74 -16.61 3.19
C LYS A 191 -4.83 -15.42 3.53
N ALA A 192 -3.50 -15.58 3.55
CA ALA A 192 -2.56 -14.48 3.72
C ALA A 192 -2.66 -13.44 2.59
N LEU A 193 -3.00 -13.85 1.36
CA LEU A 193 -3.24 -12.91 0.27
C LEU A 193 -4.54 -12.14 0.45
N VAL A 194 -5.58 -12.76 1.03
CA VAL A 194 -6.81 -12.04 1.38
C VAL A 194 -6.54 -11.05 2.51
N ALA A 195 -5.84 -11.51 3.56
CA ALA A 195 -5.48 -10.66 4.69
C ALA A 195 -4.66 -9.45 4.24
N GLY A 196 -3.63 -9.66 3.41
CA GLY A 196 -2.82 -8.59 2.86
C GLY A 196 -3.62 -7.65 1.94
N LEU A 197 -4.23 -8.18 0.87
CA LEU A 197 -4.84 -7.35 -0.16
C LEU A 197 -6.09 -6.63 0.32
N GLN A 198 -6.98 -7.30 1.04
CA GLN A 198 -8.24 -6.68 1.48
C GLN A 198 -8.05 -5.84 2.75
N GLY A 199 -7.08 -6.18 3.61
CA GLY A 199 -6.79 -5.38 4.81
C GLY A 199 -6.39 -3.95 4.47
N TYR A 200 -5.43 -3.74 3.55
CA TYR A 200 -5.06 -2.38 3.14
C TYR A 200 -6.16 -1.67 2.34
N GLN A 201 -6.95 -2.39 1.52
CA GLN A 201 -8.03 -1.79 0.73
C GLN A 201 -9.13 -1.23 1.62
N LEU A 202 -9.57 -2.01 2.61
CA LEU A 202 -10.56 -1.58 3.60
C LEU A 202 -10.03 -0.42 4.44
N ALA A 203 -8.78 -0.48 4.88
CA ALA A 203 -8.15 0.60 5.65
C ALA A 203 -8.08 1.91 4.86
N ASN A 204 -7.72 1.85 3.57
CA ASN A 204 -7.70 3.04 2.71
C ASN A 204 -9.08 3.64 2.47
N ALA A 205 -10.11 2.81 2.26
CA ALA A 205 -11.48 3.31 2.11
C ALA A 205 -11.95 4.01 3.40
N ALA A 206 -11.70 3.39 4.55
CA ALA A 206 -12.02 3.95 5.87
C ALA A 206 -11.25 5.25 6.16
N GLU A 207 -9.98 5.33 5.75
CA GLU A 207 -9.15 6.51 5.98
C GLU A 207 -9.64 7.73 5.19
N ILE A 208 -10.07 7.54 3.93
CA ILE A 208 -10.70 8.62 3.16
C ILE A 208 -11.98 9.07 3.88
N LEU A 209 -12.82 8.11 4.27
CA LEU A 209 -14.12 8.33 4.89
C LEU A 209 -14.03 8.88 6.33
N ARG A 210 -12.89 8.80 7.00
CA ARG A 210 -12.64 9.37 8.35
C ARG A 210 -13.10 10.83 8.45
N THR A 211 -12.98 11.58 7.37
CA THR A 211 -13.35 13.00 7.31
C THR A 211 -14.84 13.25 7.06
N TYR A 212 -15.66 12.20 6.87
CA TYR A 212 -17.11 12.30 6.71
C TYR A 212 -17.77 12.33 8.09
N SER A 213 -18.17 13.51 8.54
CA SER A 213 -18.66 13.74 9.91
C SER A 213 -19.87 12.89 10.31
N SER A 214 -20.71 12.50 9.36
CA SER A 214 -21.91 11.68 9.61
C SER A 214 -21.58 10.20 9.83
N TRP A 215 -20.42 9.71 9.38
CA TRP A 215 -20.02 8.34 9.60
C TRP A 215 -19.32 8.16 10.94
N LYS A 216 -19.82 7.22 11.74
CA LYS A 216 -19.31 6.90 13.09
C LYS A 216 -18.70 5.50 13.20
N GLY A 217 -18.64 4.76 12.09
CA GLY A 217 -18.21 3.36 12.06
C GLY A 217 -16.71 3.11 12.12
N LEU A 218 -15.87 4.16 12.08
CA LEU A 218 -14.42 4.03 12.11
C LEU A 218 -13.89 3.13 13.25
N PRO A 219 -14.34 3.26 14.52
CA PRO A 219 -13.88 2.37 15.58
C PRO A 219 -14.21 0.89 15.33
N ALA A 220 -15.37 0.59 14.73
CA ALA A 220 -15.76 -0.78 14.41
C ALA A 220 -14.88 -1.36 13.29
N VAL A 221 -14.57 -0.56 12.26
CA VAL A 221 -13.66 -0.97 11.18
C VAL A 221 -12.25 -1.23 11.71
N VAL A 222 -11.70 -0.32 12.52
CA VAL A 222 -10.39 -0.49 13.16
C VAL A 222 -10.38 -1.76 14.02
N ASN A 223 -11.43 -2.00 14.80
CA ASN A 223 -11.56 -3.22 15.61
C ASN A 223 -11.59 -4.49 14.75
N MET A 224 -12.36 -4.52 13.66
CA MET A 224 -12.37 -5.66 12.73
C MET A 224 -10.98 -5.89 12.13
N LEU A 225 -10.30 -4.85 11.66
CA LEU A 225 -8.96 -4.95 11.08
C LEU A 225 -7.94 -5.48 12.09
N ASN A 226 -7.96 -4.97 13.32
CA ASN A 226 -7.09 -5.43 14.41
C ASN A 226 -7.39 -6.86 14.86
N ARG A 227 -8.64 -7.31 14.78
CA ARG A 227 -9.03 -8.66 15.22
C ARG A 227 -8.82 -9.73 14.16
N VAL A 228 -9.08 -9.40 12.89
CA VAL A 228 -9.13 -10.38 11.80
C VAL A 228 -7.90 -10.33 10.91
N PHE A 229 -7.41 -9.13 10.56
CA PHE A 229 -6.39 -8.98 9.52
C PHE A 229 -4.99 -8.83 10.10
N LEU A 230 -4.81 -7.91 11.05
CA LEU A 230 -3.49 -7.58 11.62
C LEU A 230 -2.75 -8.79 12.20
N PRO A 231 -3.38 -9.69 13.00
CA PRO A 231 -2.70 -10.86 13.53
C PRO A 231 -2.29 -11.85 12.43
N MET A 232 -3.08 -11.98 11.36
CA MET A 232 -2.73 -12.83 10.22
C MET A 232 -1.57 -12.23 9.42
N ASN A 233 -1.53 -10.90 9.24
CA ASN A 233 -0.42 -10.22 8.58
C ASN A 233 0.88 -10.38 9.39
N ASP A 234 0.80 -10.18 10.71
CA ASP A 234 1.94 -10.33 11.62
C ASP A 234 2.48 -11.77 11.63
N ASP A 235 1.59 -12.76 11.82
CA ASP A 235 1.98 -14.18 11.82
C ASP A 235 2.59 -14.61 10.48
N PHE A 236 2.03 -14.16 9.35
CA PHE A 236 2.59 -14.45 8.04
C PHE A 236 4.01 -13.89 7.90
N LEU A 237 4.23 -12.62 8.24
CA LEU A 237 5.55 -11.98 8.10
C LEU A 237 6.60 -12.58 9.05
N ARG A 238 6.21 -12.98 10.26
CA ARG A 238 7.15 -13.58 11.23
C ARG A 238 7.46 -15.04 10.92
N ASN A 239 6.43 -15.82 10.60
CA ASN A 239 6.52 -17.28 10.64
C ASN A 239 6.34 -17.93 9.27
N HIS A 240 5.82 -17.20 8.26
CA HIS A 240 5.49 -17.74 6.93
C HIS A 240 4.71 -19.05 7.01
N TYR A 241 3.82 -19.16 8.02
CA TYR A 241 3.09 -20.39 8.36
C TYR A 241 3.97 -21.66 8.45
N GLY A 242 5.21 -21.53 8.94
CA GLY A 242 6.17 -22.62 9.12
C GLY A 242 6.91 -23.05 7.86
N ALA A 243 6.72 -22.36 6.72
CA ALA A 243 7.45 -22.63 5.50
C ALA A 243 8.86 -22.02 5.52
N SER A 244 9.71 -22.42 4.57
CA SER A 244 10.98 -21.74 4.32
C SER A 244 10.74 -20.26 4.01
N ILE A 245 11.66 -19.38 4.45
CA ILE A 245 11.59 -17.93 4.21
C ILE A 245 11.56 -17.56 2.71
N TYR A 246 12.02 -18.47 1.84
CA TYR A 246 12.02 -18.33 0.37
C TYR A 246 10.80 -18.97 -0.30
N HIS A 247 9.87 -19.57 0.46
CA HIS A 247 8.77 -20.35 -0.10
C HIS A 247 7.74 -19.47 -0.83
N TYR A 248 7.40 -18.32 -0.25
CA TYR A 248 6.39 -17.42 -0.80
C TYR A 248 7.03 -16.37 -1.70
N TRP A 249 6.32 -16.01 -2.77
CA TRP A 249 6.74 -14.96 -3.69
C TRP A 249 6.59 -13.57 -3.08
N ALA A 250 7.30 -12.58 -3.62
CA ALA A 250 7.34 -11.21 -3.10
C ALA A 250 5.95 -10.58 -2.89
N ASN A 251 4.98 -10.85 -3.78
CA ASN A 251 3.62 -10.28 -3.65
C ASN A 251 2.94 -10.64 -2.31
N TRP A 252 3.29 -11.80 -1.73
CA TRP A 252 2.69 -12.25 -0.47
C TRP A 252 3.14 -11.39 0.70
N ASP A 253 4.45 -11.21 0.85
CA ASP A 253 5.01 -10.31 1.87
C ASP A 253 4.55 -8.88 1.63
N LEU A 254 4.68 -8.37 0.40
CA LEU A 254 4.32 -6.98 0.08
C LEU A 254 2.84 -6.69 0.38
N ALA A 255 1.94 -7.63 0.12
CA ALA A 255 0.52 -7.48 0.46
C ALA A 255 0.31 -7.39 1.97
N ASN A 256 0.99 -8.24 2.75
CA ASN A 256 0.89 -8.27 4.20
C ASN A 256 1.55 -7.03 4.84
N LEU A 257 2.65 -6.52 4.28
CA LEU A 257 3.28 -5.25 4.70
C LEU A 257 2.37 -4.06 4.44
N ALA A 258 1.77 -3.97 3.25
CA ALA A 258 0.82 -2.91 2.91
C ALA A 258 -0.38 -2.91 3.87
N SER A 259 -0.91 -4.09 4.20
CA SER A 259 -2.00 -4.23 5.19
C SER A 259 -1.57 -3.83 6.59
N LEU A 260 -0.46 -4.38 7.08
CA LEU A 260 0.03 -4.10 8.42
C LEU A 260 0.29 -2.60 8.62
N HIS A 261 0.93 -1.96 7.65
CA HIS A 261 1.17 -0.52 7.65
C HIS A 261 -0.16 0.25 7.63
N ALA A 262 -1.09 -0.12 6.74
CA ALA A 262 -2.35 0.60 6.57
C ALA A 262 -3.24 0.53 7.81
N ILE A 263 -3.33 -0.64 8.44
CA ILE A 263 -4.06 -0.85 9.70
C ILE A 263 -3.36 -0.08 10.83
N GLY A 264 -2.02 -0.08 10.84
CA GLY A 264 -1.20 0.68 11.77
C GLY A 264 -1.52 2.17 11.75
N VAL A 265 -1.52 2.79 10.57
CA VAL A 265 -1.92 4.20 10.42
C VAL A 265 -3.38 4.38 10.84
N LEU A 266 -4.34 3.67 10.24
CA LEU A 266 -5.78 3.88 10.51
C LEU A 266 -6.12 3.77 12.00
N GLY A 267 -5.50 2.84 12.73
CA GLY A 267 -5.74 2.58 14.14
C GLY A 267 -4.76 3.25 15.11
N ASP A 268 -3.97 4.22 14.67
CA ASP A 268 -2.97 4.93 15.49
C ASP A 268 -1.95 3.99 16.18
N ASN A 269 -1.60 2.88 15.54
CA ASN A 269 -0.69 1.85 16.05
C ASN A 269 0.71 1.98 15.41
N GLN A 270 1.55 2.78 16.05
CA GLN A 270 2.93 3.02 15.63
C GLN A 270 3.80 1.75 15.58
N THR A 271 3.52 0.76 16.43
CA THR A 271 4.27 -0.51 16.45
C THR A 271 4.07 -1.27 15.13
N ALA A 272 2.83 -1.33 14.62
CA ALA A 272 2.53 -1.99 13.35
C ALA A 272 3.17 -1.25 12.16
N ILE A 273 3.15 0.09 12.17
CA ILE A 273 3.82 0.94 11.17
C ILE A 273 5.33 0.63 11.15
N ASN A 274 5.97 0.69 12.32
CA ASN A 274 7.40 0.44 12.46
C ASN A 274 7.77 -0.98 12.02
N GLN A 275 6.95 -1.98 12.37
CA GLN A 275 7.17 -3.35 11.95
C GLN A 275 7.15 -3.48 10.43
N ALA A 276 6.15 -2.90 9.75
CA ALA A 276 6.07 -2.95 8.29
C ALA A 276 7.26 -2.27 7.62
N VAL A 277 7.64 -1.06 8.07
CA VAL A 277 8.78 -0.31 7.54
C VAL A 277 10.10 -1.04 7.78
N ASN A 278 10.32 -1.58 8.97
CA ASN A 278 11.55 -2.29 9.32
C ASN A 278 11.67 -3.61 8.55
N TYR A 279 10.59 -4.39 8.45
CA TYR A 279 10.59 -5.60 7.65
C TYR A 279 10.85 -5.29 6.18
N PHE A 280 10.27 -4.21 5.63
CA PHE A 280 10.56 -3.82 4.26
C PHE A 280 12.04 -3.49 4.03
N LYS A 281 12.67 -2.78 4.97
CA LYS A 281 14.08 -2.37 4.88
C LYS A 281 15.05 -3.54 5.07
N THR A 282 14.80 -4.42 6.05
CA THR A 282 15.79 -5.40 6.52
C THR A 282 15.23 -6.80 6.79
N GLY A 283 13.99 -7.08 6.40
CA GLY A 283 13.36 -8.39 6.57
C GLY A 283 14.00 -9.48 5.74
N ALA A 284 13.78 -10.73 6.14
CA ALA A 284 14.38 -11.89 5.48
C ALA A 284 13.52 -12.44 4.33
N GLY A 285 12.22 -12.16 4.31
CA GLY A 285 11.29 -12.65 3.27
C GLY A 285 11.43 -11.93 1.93
N MET A 286 10.72 -12.45 0.92
CA MET A 286 10.81 -11.99 -0.47
C MET A 286 10.21 -10.61 -0.72
N GLY A 287 9.42 -10.05 0.20
CA GLY A 287 8.91 -8.67 0.11
C GLY A 287 9.82 -7.60 0.72
N ALA A 288 10.93 -7.97 1.37
CA ALA A 288 11.94 -6.99 1.76
C ALA A 288 12.60 -6.40 0.50
N ILE A 289 12.93 -5.10 0.48
CA ILE A 289 13.27 -4.36 -0.74
C ILE A 289 14.39 -5.03 -1.57
N ASN A 290 15.44 -5.53 -0.92
CA ASN A 290 16.59 -6.15 -1.59
C ASN A 290 16.31 -7.57 -2.08
N ASN A 291 15.22 -8.20 -1.61
CA ASN A 291 14.77 -9.50 -2.08
C ASN A 291 13.68 -9.34 -3.15
N ALA A 292 12.81 -8.34 -2.99
CA ALA A 292 11.75 -8.01 -3.93
C ALA A 292 12.32 -7.48 -5.25
N ILE A 293 13.40 -6.70 -5.20
CA ILE A 293 14.19 -6.25 -6.35
C ILE A 293 15.61 -6.78 -6.16
N TRP A 294 15.82 -8.03 -6.58
CA TRP A 294 16.99 -8.83 -6.20
C TRP A 294 18.22 -8.60 -7.09
N HIS A 295 18.05 -7.96 -8.25
CA HIS A 295 19.15 -7.65 -9.14
C HIS A 295 18.94 -6.30 -9.83
N VAL A 296 20.05 -5.60 -10.13
CA VAL A 296 20.01 -4.34 -10.88
C VAL A 296 20.92 -4.47 -12.10
N HIS A 297 20.31 -4.42 -13.27
CA HIS A 297 20.99 -4.34 -14.56
C HIS A 297 21.38 -2.89 -14.86
N LYS A 298 22.37 -2.72 -15.73
CA LYS A 298 22.69 -1.42 -16.35
C LYS A 298 22.35 -1.51 -17.83
N GLU A 299 21.47 -0.63 -18.29
CA GLU A 299 21.14 -0.50 -19.70
C GLU A 299 22.37 -0.05 -20.49
N SER A 300 22.67 -0.74 -21.59
CA SER A 300 23.78 -0.39 -22.47
C SER A 300 23.55 0.96 -23.13
N GLY A 301 24.59 1.80 -23.21
CA GLY A 301 24.50 3.15 -23.77
C GLY A 301 24.06 4.20 -22.76
N SER A 302 22.86 4.07 -22.17
CA SER A 302 22.33 5.08 -21.22
C SER A 302 22.93 4.97 -19.81
N GLY A 303 23.37 3.77 -19.41
CA GLY A 303 23.78 3.48 -18.04
C GLY A 303 22.62 3.45 -17.04
N LYS A 304 21.37 3.52 -17.50
CA LYS A 304 20.18 3.52 -16.65
C LYS A 304 20.12 2.24 -15.81
N ARG A 305 19.75 2.37 -14.54
CA ARG A 305 19.58 1.25 -13.62
C ARG A 305 18.22 0.61 -13.82
N LEU A 306 18.19 -0.69 -14.07
CA LEU A 306 16.98 -1.46 -14.33
C LEU A 306 16.89 -2.60 -13.31
N GLY A 307 15.97 -2.47 -12.36
CA GLY A 307 15.78 -3.41 -11.26
C GLY A 307 14.92 -4.60 -11.67
N GLN A 308 15.42 -5.82 -11.46
CA GLN A 308 14.68 -7.04 -11.69
C GLN A 308 13.85 -7.42 -10.46
N GLY A 309 12.53 -7.34 -10.61
CA GLY A 309 11.58 -7.86 -9.63
C GLY A 309 11.71 -9.37 -9.45
N GLN A 310 11.45 -9.85 -8.24
CA GLN A 310 11.53 -11.26 -7.87
C GLN A 310 10.57 -12.13 -8.71
N GLU A 311 9.40 -11.60 -9.08
CA GLU A 311 8.41 -12.32 -9.91
C GLU A 311 8.53 -12.09 -11.42
N ALA A 312 9.56 -11.39 -11.90
CA ALA A 312 9.71 -11.04 -13.31
C ALA A 312 9.64 -12.26 -14.27
N GLY A 313 10.08 -13.45 -13.81
CA GLY A 313 10.05 -14.68 -14.59
C GLY A 313 8.75 -15.49 -14.54
N ARG A 314 7.76 -15.07 -13.74
CA ARG A 314 6.56 -15.90 -13.48
C ARG A 314 5.45 -15.65 -14.50
N ASN A 315 4.99 -14.40 -14.58
CA ASN A 315 4.11 -13.84 -15.62
C ASN A 315 3.85 -12.36 -15.30
N GLN A 316 3.41 -11.61 -16.31
CA GLN A 316 3.23 -10.16 -16.22
C GLN A 316 2.26 -9.74 -15.10
N GLY A 317 1.17 -10.48 -14.90
CA GLY A 317 0.17 -10.13 -13.88
C GLY A 317 0.71 -10.13 -12.45
N HIS A 318 1.59 -11.09 -12.14
CA HIS A 318 2.21 -11.17 -10.81
C HIS A 318 3.38 -10.19 -10.65
N ALA A 319 4.23 -10.07 -11.68
CA ALA A 319 5.32 -9.08 -11.66
C ALA A 319 4.79 -7.64 -11.47
N LEU A 320 3.65 -7.30 -12.11
CA LEU A 320 3.02 -5.99 -11.92
C LEU A 320 2.34 -5.82 -10.56
N LEU A 321 1.92 -6.91 -9.92
CA LEU A 321 1.35 -6.84 -8.57
C LEU A 321 2.43 -6.44 -7.55
N ASP A 322 3.66 -6.94 -7.67
CA ASP A 322 4.78 -6.55 -6.80
C ASP A 322 4.98 -5.03 -6.84
N PHE A 323 5.11 -4.45 -8.03
CA PHE A 323 5.32 -3.01 -8.18
C PHE A 323 4.12 -2.18 -7.73
N ALA A 324 2.90 -2.70 -7.90
CA ALA A 324 1.71 -2.08 -7.30
C ALA A 324 1.79 -2.01 -5.78
N LEU A 325 2.19 -3.10 -5.12
CA LEU A 325 2.27 -3.16 -3.67
C LEU A 325 3.47 -2.38 -3.11
N LEU A 326 4.61 -2.37 -3.82
CA LEU A 326 5.75 -1.49 -3.53
C LEU A 326 5.32 -0.02 -3.55
N GLY A 327 4.58 0.39 -4.58
CA GLY A 327 4.04 1.75 -4.69
C GLY A 327 3.05 2.08 -3.55
N VAL A 328 2.17 1.13 -3.18
CA VAL A 328 1.23 1.30 -2.06
C VAL A 328 1.99 1.52 -0.75
N LEU A 329 2.90 0.62 -0.39
CA LEU A 329 3.64 0.70 0.87
C LEU A 329 4.49 1.98 0.92
N ALA A 330 5.18 2.31 -0.17
CA ALA A 330 6.02 3.50 -0.25
C ALA A 330 5.22 4.80 -0.16
N GLN A 331 4.06 4.89 -0.83
CA GLN A 331 3.19 6.07 -0.75
C GLN A 331 2.60 6.26 0.64
N GLN A 332 2.10 5.19 1.25
CA GLN A 332 1.56 5.24 2.62
C GLN A 332 2.65 5.66 3.61
N SER A 333 3.86 5.11 3.48
CA SER A 333 5.00 5.46 4.34
C SER A 333 5.45 6.91 4.13
N TYR A 334 5.48 7.36 2.87
CA TYR A 334 5.85 8.74 2.53
C TYR A 334 4.92 9.76 3.18
N ASN A 335 3.62 9.48 3.17
CA ASN A 335 2.62 10.33 3.82
C ASN A 335 2.73 10.34 5.35
N GLN A 336 3.50 9.42 5.94
CA GLN A 336 3.89 9.39 7.35
C GLN A 336 5.32 9.91 7.59
N GLY A 337 5.95 10.53 6.60
CA GLY A 337 7.31 11.08 6.70
C GLY A 337 8.44 10.06 6.51
N GLN A 338 8.14 8.85 6.04
CA GLN A 338 9.13 7.80 5.74
C GLN A 338 9.28 7.63 4.23
N ASP A 339 10.32 8.22 3.64
CA ASP A 339 10.56 8.13 2.21
C ASP A 339 11.20 6.79 1.79
N LEU A 340 10.33 5.80 1.56
CA LEU A 340 10.74 4.50 1.01
C LEU A 340 11.02 4.55 -0.49
N PHE A 341 10.56 5.58 -1.21
CA PHE A 341 10.89 5.73 -2.63
C PHE A 341 12.37 6.05 -2.81
N ALA A 342 12.96 6.83 -1.90
CA ALA A 342 14.38 7.18 -1.92
C ALA A 342 15.34 6.02 -1.57
N LEU A 343 14.81 4.94 -0.99
CA LEU A 343 15.61 3.85 -0.44
C LEU A 343 16.48 3.17 -1.51
N ASN A 344 17.73 2.85 -1.15
CA ASN A 344 18.71 2.14 -1.99
C ASN A 344 18.91 2.79 -3.37
N ASN A 345 19.04 4.12 -3.36
CA ASN A 345 19.18 4.96 -4.53
C ASN A 345 17.97 4.83 -5.46
N ASN A 346 16.75 4.99 -4.96
CA ASN A 346 15.52 4.85 -5.74
C ASN A 346 15.33 3.44 -6.35
N LEU A 347 15.58 2.38 -5.57
CA LEU A 347 15.52 1.01 -6.09
C LEU A 347 14.12 0.62 -6.59
N ILE A 348 13.07 1.14 -5.96
CA ILE A 348 11.68 0.96 -6.43
C ILE A 348 11.50 1.54 -7.85
N LEU A 349 12.05 2.73 -8.12
CA LEU A 349 11.98 3.37 -9.44
C LEU A 349 12.74 2.54 -10.48
N ALA A 350 13.97 2.11 -10.15
CA ALA A 350 14.74 1.24 -11.03
C ALA A 350 13.97 -0.04 -11.37
N GLY A 351 13.26 -0.62 -10.41
CA GLY A 351 12.40 -1.78 -10.62
C GLY A 351 11.23 -1.52 -11.57
N TYR A 352 10.55 -0.39 -11.39
CA TYR A 352 9.43 0.03 -12.23
C TYR A 352 9.84 0.19 -13.70
N ASP A 353 11.01 0.80 -13.94
CA ASP A 353 11.56 1.03 -15.28
C ASP A 353 11.80 -0.26 -16.08
N LEU A 354 12.12 -1.38 -15.42
CA LEU A 354 12.27 -2.68 -16.08
C LEU A 354 10.94 -3.43 -16.20
N GLY A 355 10.09 -3.36 -15.18
CA GLY A 355 8.81 -4.09 -15.13
C GLY A 355 7.72 -3.54 -16.06
N LEU A 356 7.86 -2.29 -16.50
CA LEU A 356 6.90 -1.57 -17.35
C LEU A 356 7.66 -0.79 -18.44
N PRO A 357 8.03 -1.42 -19.56
CA PRO A 357 8.62 -0.68 -20.68
C PRO A 357 7.66 0.43 -21.13
N GLU A 358 8.19 1.55 -21.63
CA GLU A 358 7.44 2.76 -22.00
C GLU A 358 6.24 2.48 -22.93
N SER A 359 6.29 1.41 -23.71
CA SER A 359 5.19 0.93 -24.56
C SER A 359 3.91 0.57 -23.79
N VAL A 360 3.99 0.32 -22.49
CA VAL A 360 2.84 0.08 -21.59
C VAL A 360 2.33 1.39 -20.96
N LEU A 361 3.17 2.43 -20.94
CA LEU A 361 2.90 3.74 -20.35
C LEU A 361 2.36 4.76 -21.37
N SER A 362 2.54 4.54 -22.68
CA SER A 362 1.97 5.43 -23.69
C SER A 362 0.44 5.32 -23.71
N PRO A 363 -0.31 6.43 -23.59
CA PRO A 363 -1.72 6.43 -23.90
C PRO A 363 -1.85 6.32 -25.43
N SER A 364 -2.15 5.12 -25.93
CA SER A 364 -2.74 4.96 -27.27
C SER A 364 -4.18 5.41 -27.27
#